data_AF-A0A8B6FKF2-F1
#
_entry.id   AF-A0A8B6FKF2-F1
#
_cell.length_a   1.000
_cell.length_b   1.000
_cell.length_c   1.000
_cell.angle_alpha   90.00
_cell.angle_beta   90.00
_cell.angle_gamma   90.00
#
_symmetry.space_group_name_H-M   'P 1'
#
loop_
_entity.id
_entity.type
_entity.pdbx_description
1 polymer ?
#
loop_
_entity_poly.entity_id
_entity_poly.type
_entity_poly.pdbx_seq_one_letter_code
_entity_poly.pdbx_strand_id
1 'polypeptide(L)'
;MPQRYVGHRWLSVYDVTVDTLRLFDGYTVFYVPWIDEKIRHKYLISVVEVYHRLGVSESSRARILEIRKCLLKKNLTKDGLERKKRIVGKVFYERSYAKMIMGLYSSVLPLLKQFVLTFEMKEPMIHELHEQL
;
A
#
# COMPACT_ATOMS: atom_id res chain seq x y z
N MET A 1 5.44 11.63 15.05
CA MET A 1 5.53 12.94 14.36
C MET A 1 5.07 12.75 12.92
N PRO A 2 4.21 13.61 12.36
CA PRO A 2 3.93 13.55 10.93
C PRO A 2 5.24 13.94 10.23
N GLN A 3 5.87 12.97 9.56
CA GLN A 3 7.05 13.23 8.76
C GLN A 3 6.65 14.26 7.71
N ARG A 4 7.36 15.40 7.68
CA ARG A 4 7.16 16.49 6.71
C ARG A 4 6.92 15.89 5.32
N TYR A 5 5.74 16.13 4.76
CA TYR A 5 5.50 15.93 3.33
C TYR A 5 6.55 16.75 2.58
N VAL A 6 7.47 16.07 1.91
CA VAL A 6 8.44 16.75 1.07
C VAL A 6 7.74 17.05 -0.25
N GLY A 7 7.69 18.33 -0.63
CA GLY A 7 6.97 18.83 -1.81
C GLY A 7 7.46 18.29 -3.16
N HIS A 8 8.50 17.47 -3.18
CA HIS A 8 8.95 16.79 -4.39
C HIS A 8 8.03 15.61 -4.71
N ARG A 9 7.42 15.67 -5.90
CA ARG A 9 6.50 14.66 -6.47
C ARG A 9 7.03 13.21 -6.43
N TRP A 10 8.34 13.02 -6.28
CA TRP A 10 8.98 11.71 -6.24
C TRP A 10 8.99 11.11 -4.83
N LEU A 11 8.96 11.95 -3.80
CA LEU A 11 8.92 11.51 -2.40
C LEU A 11 7.50 11.17 -1.95
N SER A 12 6.47 11.75 -2.59
CA SER A 12 5.09 11.31 -2.37
C SER A 12 4.85 9.88 -2.85
N VAL A 13 5.59 9.39 -3.85
CA VAL A 13 5.50 7.98 -4.28
C VAL A 13 5.98 7.05 -3.18
N TYR A 14 7.03 7.43 -2.44
CA TYR A 14 7.49 6.68 -1.28
C TYR A 14 6.43 6.63 -0.19
N ASP A 15 5.90 7.79 0.21
CA ASP A 15 4.90 7.88 1.29
C ASP A 15 3.66 7.06 0.94
N VAL A 16 3.15 7.21 -0.30
CA VAL A 16 2.02 6.43 -0.82
C VAL A 16 2.33 4.93 -0.84
N THR A 17 3.54 4.53 -1.24
CA THR A 17 3.93 3.12 -1.28
C THR A 17 3.94 2.50 0.11
N VAL A 18 4.55 3.18 1.08
CA VAL A 18 4.63 2.71 2.47
C VAL A 18 3.24 2.60 3.08
N ASP A 19 2.40 3.62 2.91
CA ASP A 19 1.04 3.59 3.43
C ASP A 19 0.17 2.54 2.74
N THR A 20 0.35 2.34 1.42
CA THR A 20 -0.34 1.28 0.68
C THR A 20 0.08 -0.10 1.18
N LEU A 21 1.38 -0.32 1.47
CA LEU A 21 1.87 -1.56 2.07
C LEU A 21 1.29 -1.79 3.46
N ARG A 22 1.22 -0.75 4.31
CA ARG A 22 0.60 -0.82 5.64
C ARG A 22 -0.88 -1.19 5.56
N LEU A 23 -1.60 -0.62 4.59
CA LEU A 23 -3.04 -0.84 4.40
C LEU A 23 -3.37 -2.07 3.56
N PHE A 24 -2.38 -2.81 3.06
CA PHE A 24 -2.58 -3.91 2.10
C PHE A 24 -3.49 -5.02 2.64
N ASP A 25 -3.39 -5.30 3.94
CA ASP A 25 -4.27 -6.23 4.64
C ASP A 25 -5.70 -5.70 4.76
N GLY A 26 -5.84 -4.41 5.05
CA GLY A 26 -7.12 -3.71 5.00
C GLY A 26 -7.75 -3.79 3.61
N TYR A 27 -6.97 -3.59 2.54
CA TYR A 27 -7.47 -3.76 1.18
C TYR A 27 -7.89 -5.20 0.90
N THR A 28 -7.12 -6.19 1.35
CA THR A 28 -7.47 -7.62 1.21
C THR A 28 -8.81 -7.91 1.88
N VAL A 29 -9.02 -7.38 3.09
CA VAL A 29 -10.26 -7.54 3.84
C VAL A 29 -11.40 -6.80 3.14
N PHE A 30 -11.27 -5.53 2.83
CA PHE A 30 -12.40 -4.77 2.33
C PHE A 30 -12.73 -5.07 0.87
N TYR A 31 -11.75 -5.40 0.03
CA TYR A 31 -11.98 -5.56 -1.41
C TYR A 31 -12.41 -6.95 -1.87
N VAL A 32 -12.35 -7.96 -1.00
CA VAL A 32 -12.81 -9.33 -1.31
C VAL A 32 -14.23 -9.42 -1.91
N PRO A 33 -15.23 -8.60 -1.52
CA PRO A 33 -16.58 -8.73 -2.05
C PRO A 33 -16.71 -8.29 -3.52
N TRP A 34 -15.73 -7.55 -4.07
CA TRP A 34 -15.73 -7.14 -5.49
C TRP A 34 -14.99 -8.13 -6.39
N ILE A 35 -14.47 -9.24 -5.85
CA ILE A 35 -13.99 -10.37 -6.65
C ILE A 35 -15.19 -11.07 -7.29
N ASP A 36 -15.02 -11.57 -8.51
CA ASP A 36 -16.01 -12.42 -9.17
C ASP A 36 -16.41 -13.60 -8.26
N GLU A 37 -17.71 -13.74 -8.03
CA GLU A 37 -18.31 -14.73 -7.15
C GLU A 37 -17.84 -16.15 -7.46
N LYS A 38 -17.62 -16.47 -8.75
CA LYS A 38 -17.17 -17.78 -9.20
C LYS A 38 -15.81 -18.19 -8.64
N ILE A 39 -14.92 -17.22 -8.40
CA ILE A 39 -13.54 -17.46 -7.94
C ILE A 39 -13.26 -16.91 -6.54
N ARG A 40 -14.20 -16.17 -5.95
CA ARG A 40 -14.03 -15.51 -4.65
C ARG A 40 -13.62 -16.45 -3.53
N HIS A 41 -14.15 -17.68 -3.52
CA HIS A 41 -13.84 -18.71 -2.52
C HIS A 41 -12.33 -18.98 -2.41
N LYS A 42 -11.58 -18.90 -3.53
CA LYS A 42 -10.13 -19.12 -3.58
C LYS A 42 -9.34 -18.09 -2.77
N TYR A 43 -9.91 -16.91 -2.53
CA TYR A 43 -9.25 -15.79 -1.84
C TYR A 43 -9.73 -15.58 -0.40
N LEU A 44 -10.73 -16.35 0.05
CA LEU A 44 -11.21 -16.26 1.43
C LEU A 44 -10.13 -16.68 2.44
N ILE A 45 -9.27 -17.62 2.08
CA ILE A 45 -8.14 -18.04 2.91
C ILE A 45 -7.23 -16.86 3.26
N SER A 46 -6.94 -15.98 2.29
CA SER A 46 -6.13 -14.78 2.52
C SER A 46 -6.78 -13.80 3.49
N VAL A 47 -8.12 -13.73 3.52
CA VAL A 47 -8.85 -12.90 4.49
C VAL A 47 -8.77 -13.49 5.89
N VAL A 48 -8.92 -14.82 6.01
CA VAL A 48 -8.80 -15.53 7.29
C VAL A 48 -7.39 -15.38 7.85
N GLU A 49 -6.36 -15.53 7.02
CA GLU A 49 -4.97 -15.31 7.39
C GLU A 49 -4.72 -13.89 7.91
N VAL A 50 -5.31 -12.87 7.26
CA VAL A 50 -5.24 -11.47 7.75
C VAL A 50 -5.87 -11.36 9.14
N TYR A 51 -7.06 -11.92 9.33
CA TYR A 51 -7.73 -11.87 10.64
C TYR A 51 -6.94 -12.58 11.73
N HIS A 52 -6.35 -13.74 11.42
CA HIS A 52 -5.52 -14.47 12.37
C HIS A 52 -4.25 -13.68 12.71
N ARG A 53 -3.51 -13.21 11.70
CA ARG A 53 -2.26 -12.45 11.90
C ARG A 53 -2.48 -11.18 12.70
N LEU A 54 -3.59 -10.49 12.49
CA LEU A 54 -3.92 -9.23 13.18
C LEU A 54 -4.71 -9.44 14.48
N GLY A 55 -4.99 -10.69 14.90
CA GLY A 55 -5.73 -10.96 16.13
C GLY A 55 -7.16 -10.41 16.12
N VAL A 56 -7.82 -10.36 14.96
CA VAL A 56 -9.16 -9.76 14.83
C VAL A 56 -10.19 -10.67 15.51
N SER A 57 -10.84 -10.15 16.55
CA SER A 57 -11.91 -10.83 17.31
C SER A 57 -13.16 -11.11 16.46
N GLU A 58 -13.96 -12.10 16.86
CA GLU A 58 -15.22 -12.44 16.17
C GLU A 58 -16.22 -11.27 16.10
N SER A 59 -16.35 -10.48 17.17
CA SER A 59 -17.21 -9.29 17.16
C SER A 59 -16.73 -8.23 16.15
N SER A 60 -15.42 -8.08 16.01
CA SER A 60 -14.83 -7.19 15.01
C SER A 60 -15.01 -7.73 13.59
N ARG A 61 -14.90 -9.05 13.38
CA ARG A 61 -15.19 -9.70 12.10
C ARG A 61 -16.65 -9.50 11.68
N ALA A 62 -17.58 -9.64 12.62
CA ALA A 62 -19.00 -9.36 12.38
C ALA A 62 -19.23 -7.91 11.94
N ARG A 63 -18.62 -6.95 12.63
CA ARG A 63 -18.71 -5.52 12.26
C ARG A 63 -18.08 -5.22 10.89
N ILE A 64 -16.94 -5.84 10.56
CA ILE A 64 -16.34 -5.73 9.23
C ILE A 64 -17.29 -6.29 8.16
N LEU A 65 -17.96 -7.40 8.43
CA LEU A 65 -18.94 -7.98 7.52
C LEU A 65 -20.12 -7.02 7.26
N GLU A 66 -20.63 -6.36 8.30
CA GLU A 66 -21.67 -5.33 8.16
C GLU A 66 -21.20 -4.17 7.29
N ILE A 67 -20.00 -3.65 7.54
CA ILE A 67 -19.42 -2.57 6.73
C ILE A 67 -19.31 -3.00 5.26
N ARG A 68 -18.84 -4.22 4.98
CA ARG A 68 -18.77 -4.76 3.61
C ARG A 68 -20.15 -4.80 2.94
N LYS A 69 -21.18 -5.27 3.66
CA LYS A 69 -22.56 -5.30 3.14
C LYS A 69 -23.04 -3.89 2.80
N CYS A 70 -22.76 -2.89 3.64
CA CYS A 70 -23.11 -1.50 3.37
C CYS A 70 -22.36 -0.94 2.15
N LEU A 71 -21.09 -1.28 1.98
CA LEU A 71 -20.29 -0.82 0.83
C LEU A 71 -20.78 -1.40 -0.50
N LEU A 72 -21.27 -2.64 -0.51
CA LEU A 72 -21.83 -3.27 -1.71
C LEU A 72 -23.19 -2.68 -2.13
N LYS A 73 -23.96 -2.16 -1.17
CA LYS A 73 -25.25 -1.50 -1.45
C LYS A 73 -25.11 -0.13 -2.11
N LYS A 74 -23.90 0.44 -2.16
CA LYS A 74 -23.69 1.72 -2.83
C LYS A 74 -23.83 1.56 -4.34
N ASN A 75 -24.70 2.38 -4.95
CA ASN A 75 -24.78 2.51 -6.39
C ASN A 75 -23.47 3.11 -6.91
N LEU A 76 -22.64 2.26 -7.54
CA LEU A 76 -21.39 2.68 -8.15
C LEU A 76 -21.65 3.13 -9.58
N THR A 77 -21.01 4.23 -9.97
CA THR A 77 -20.90 4.59 -11.39
C THR A 77 -20.07 3.53 -12.14
N LYS A 78 -20.15 3.50 -13.47
CA LYS A 78 -19.27 2.64 -14.29
C LYS A 78 -17.79 2.82 -13.91
N ASP A 79 -17.33 4.07 -13.79
CA ASP A 79 -15.96 4.38 -13.39
C ASP A 79 -15.62 3.88 -11.97
N GLY A 80 -16.59 3.97 -11.06
CA GLY A 80 -16.47 3.42 -9.71
C GLY A 80 -16.25 1.92 -9.74
N LEU A 81 -17.03 1.20 -10.55
CA LEU A 81 -16.90 -0.26 -10.71
C LEU A 81 -15.54 -0.64 -11.32
N GLU A 82 -15.14 0.03 -12.40
CA GLU A 82 -13.85 -0.22 -13.05
C GLU A 82 -12.68 0.07 -12.11
N ARG A 83 -12.78 1.11 -11.27
CA ARG A 83 -11.79 1.38 -10.23
C ARG A 83 -11.71 0.23 -9.22
N LYS A 84 -12.84 -0.32 -8.78
CA LYS A 84 -12.86 -1.48 -7.86
C LYS A 84 -12.21 -2.71 -8.51
N LYS A 85 -12.52 -2.99 -9.79
CA LYS A 85 -11.90 -4.09 -10.55
C LYS A 85 -10.39 -3.96 -10.64
N ARG A 86 -9.87 -2.77 -10.94
CA ARG A 86 -8.41 -2.52 -10.98
C ARG A 86 -7.74 -2.80 -9.64
N ILE A 87 -8.36 -2.36 -8.53
CA ILE A 87 -7.82 -2.61 -7.19
C ILE A 87 -7.85 -4.10 -6.86
N VAL A 88 -8.94 -4.80 -7.18
CA VAL A 88 -9.02 -6.26 -7.03
C VAL A 88 -7.91 -6.97 -7.79
N GLY A 89 -7.65 -6.55 -9.04
CA GLY A 89 -6.54 -7.07 -9.85
C GLY A 89 -5.20 -6.98 -9.12
N LYS A 90 -4.86 -5.80 -8.57
CA LYS A 90 -3.60 -5.60 -7.87
C LYS A 90 -3.50 -6.30 -6.50
N VAL A 91 -4.60 -6.38 -5.75
CA VAL A 91 -4.61 -6.92 -4.38
C VAL A 91 -4.65 -8.46 -4.36
N PHE A 92 -5.31 -9.07 -5.35
CA PHE A 92 -5.57 -10.50 -5.37
C PHE A 92 -4.87 -11.22 -6.52
N TYR A 93 -5.05 -10.77 -7.77
CA TYR A 93 -4.58 -11.52 -8.95
C TYR A 93 -3.08 -11.31 -9.20
N GLU A 94 -2.62 -10.07 -9.05
CA GLU A 94 -1.22 -9.68 -9.22
C GLU A 94 -0.53 -9.43 -7.87
N ARG A 95 -1.02 -10.05 -6.80
CA ARG A 95 -0.64 -9.75 -5.41
C ARG A 95 0.87 -9.77 -5.20
N SER A 96 1.54 -10.85 -5.58
CA SER A 96 2.98 -11.03 -5.38
C SER A 96 3.77 -9.98 -6.14
N TYR A 97 3.41 -9.73 -7.40
CA TYR A 97 4.05 -8.72 -8.24
C TYR A 97 3.85 -7.31 -7.66
N ALA A 98 2.63 -6.96 -7.25
CA ALA A 98 2.33 -5.66 -6.64
C ALA A 98 3.14 -5.46 -5.35
N LYS A 99 3.20 -6.46 -4.45
CA LYS A 99 3.99 -6.39 -3.22
C LYS A 99 5.49 -6.28 -3.51
N MET A 100 6.00 -7.00 -4.51
CA MET A 100 7.40 -6.92 -4.93
C MET A 100 7.77 -5.51 -5.41
N ILE A 101 6.99 -4.93 -6.32
CA ILE A 101 7.24 -3.59 -6.84
C ILE A 101 7.16 -2.53 -5.74
N MET A 102 6.14 -2.61 -4.87
CA MET A 102 6.05 -1.70 -3.72
C MET A 102 7.20 -1.91 -2.72
N GLY A 103 7.64 -3.15 -2.51
CA GLY A 103 8.82 -3.46 -1.70
C GLY A 103 10.09 -2.83 -2.26
N LEU A 104 10.29 -2.91 -3.57
CA LEU A 104 11.39 -2.26 -4.27
C LEU A 104 11.36 -0.74 -4.07
N TYR A 105 10.22 -0.09 -4.34
CA TYR A 105 10.09 1.36 -4.15
C TYR A 105 10.30 1.80 -2.70
N SER A 106 9.73 1.06 -1.74
CA SER A 106 9.92 1.38 -0.32
C SER A 106 11.36 1.15 0.16
N SER A 107 12.16 0.34 -0.54
CA SER A 107 13.58 0.11 -0.21
C SER A 107 14.51 1.13 -0.88
N VAL A 108 14.25 1.47 -2.15
CA VAL A 108 15.12 2.33 -2.96
C VAL A 108 14.86 3.81 -2.72
N LEU A 109 13.58 4.22 -2.63
CA LEU A 109 13.23 5.64 -2.54
C LEU A 109 13.73 6.34 -1.26
N PRO A 110 13.85 5.68 -0.08
CA PRO A 110 14.51 6.29 1.08
C PRO A 110 15.98 6.66 0.83
N LEU A 111 16.73 5.80 0.14
CA LEU A 111 18.13 6.06 -0.19
C LEU A 111 18.24 7.26 -1.14
N LEU A 112 17.39 7.29 -2.17
CA LEU A 112 17.31 8.43 -3.07
C LEU A 112 16.87 9.72 -2.33
N LYS A 113 15.93 9.61 -1.39
CA LYS A 113 15.49 10.73 -0.54
C LYS A 113 16.65 11.29 0.27
N GLN A 114 17.42 10.43 0.94
CA GLN A 114 18.58 10.84 1.70
C GLN A 114 19.65 11.47 0.82
N PHE A 115 19.94 10.86 -0.33
CA PHE A 115 20.88 11.41 -1.32
C PHE A 115 20.46 12.82 -1.74
N VAL A 116 19.24 12.99 -2.28
CA VAL A 116 18.73 14.30 -2.73
C VAL A 116 18.78 15.33 -1.60
N LEU A 117 18.30 14.98 -0.40
CA LEU A 117 18.34 15.89 0.74
C LEU A 117 19.76 16.29 1.13
N THR A 118 20.75 15.41 0.95
CA THR A 118 22.17 15.69 1.21
C THR A 118 22.72 16.72 0.23
N PHE A 119 22.36 16.64 -1.05
CA PHE A 119 22.80 17.59 -2.09
C PHE A 119 21.98 18.90 -2.12
N GLU A 120 20.77 18.89 -1.55
CA GLU A 120 19.95 20.09 -1.34
C GLU A 120 20.34 20.88 -0.08
N MET A 121 21.28 20.38 0.74
CA MET A 121 21.80 21.15 1.87
C MET A 121 22.53 22.40 1.36
N LYS A 122 22.21 23.56 1.94
CA LYS A 122 22.81 24.85 1.56
C LYS A 122 24.31 24.95 1.87
N GLU A 123 24.83 24.07 2.73
CA GLU A 123 26.24 24.04 3.09
C GLU A 123 27.02 23.18 2.09
N PRO A 124 28.04 23.73 1.42
CA PRO A 124 28.87 22.94 0.52
C PRO A 124 29.59 21.84 1.31
N MET A 125 29.41 20.59 0.91
CA MET A 125 30.23 19.50 1.43
C MET A 125 31.65 19.65 0.88
N ILE A 126 32.58 20.13 1.72
CA ILE A 126 34.00 20.15 1.39
C ILE A 126 34.47 18.69 1.45
N HIS A 127 34.65 18.07 0.29
CA HIS A 127 35.39 16.81 0.23
C HIS A 127 36.86 17.13 0.47
N GLU A 128 37.38 16.80 1.66
CA GLU A 128 38.83 16.78 1.88
C GLU A 128 39.43 15.65 1.03
N LEU A 129 39.94 16.02 -0.14
CA LEU A 129 40.85 15.16 -0.90
C LEU A 129 42.13 15.04 -0.07
N HIS A 130 42.27 13.94 0.67
CA HIS A 130 43.57 13.55 1.19
C HIS A 130 44.47 13.19 0.00
N GLU A 131 45.21 14.17 -0.51
CA GLU A 131 46.41 13.90 -1.29
C GLU A 131 47.42 13.24 -0.34
N GLN A 132 47.53 11.92 -0.42
CA GLN A 132 48.70 11.23 0.14
C GLN A 132 49.91 11.66 -0.70
N LEU A 133 50.82 12.37 -0.03
CA LEU A 133 52.13 12.86 -0.49
C LEU A 133 52.97 11.79 -1.18
#